data_AF-R0FR29-F1
#
_entry.id   AF-R0FR29-F1
#
_cell.length_a   1.000
_cell.length_b   1.000
_cell.length_c   1.000
_cell.angle_alpha   90.00
_cell.angle_beta   90.00
_cell.angle_gamma   90.00
#
_symmetry.space_group_name_H-M   'P 1'
#
loop_
_entity.id
_entity.type
_entity.pdbx_description
1 polymer ?
#
loop_
_entity_poly.entity_id
_entity_poly.type
_entity_poly.pdbx_seq_one_letter_code
_entity_poly.pdbx_strand_id
1 'polypeptide(L)'
;MEEETAAAAYEQEAVSLGGKHRILADLARVEQELVFLEKELVEVEQTEIVSAVCEELLCVIEKGPDPLLPLTNGPLNLGWDRWFEGPNGGEGCRCLIL
;
A
#
# COMPACT_ATOMS: atom_id res chain seq x y z
N MET A 1 -49.24 -12.73 34.07
CA MET A 1 -49.43 -12.17 32.72
C MET A 1 -48.82 -10.77 32.56
N GLU A 2 -48.44 -10.06 33.64
CA GLU A 2 -47.75 -8.76 33.54
C GLU A 2 -46.21 -8.86 33.55
N GLU A 3 -45.66 -9.97 34.03
CA GLU A 3 -44.20 -10.20 34.11
C GLU A 3 -43.59 -10.56 32.75
N GLU A 4 -44.34 -11.29 31.92
CA GLU A 4 -43.97 -11.71 30.57
C GLU A 4 -43.95 -10.52 29.58
N THR A 5 -44.81 -9.52 29.81
CA THR A 5 -44.83 -8.26 29.03
C THR A 5 -43.66 -7.34 29.36
N ALA A 6 -43.13 -7.40 30.59
CA ALA A 6 -41.97 -6.60 31.00
C ALA A 6 -40.66 -7.18 30.46
N ALA A 7 -40.51 -8.51 30.45
CA ALA A 7 -39.36 -9.19 29.86
C ALA A 7 -39.28 -8.97 28.34
N ALA A 8 -40.41 -9.06 27.63
CA ALA A 8 -40.48 -8.81 26.19
C ALA A 8 -40.16 -7.34 25.82
N ALA A 9 -40.55 -6.38 26.66
CA ALA A 9 -40.22 -4.96 26.47
C ALA A 9 -38.72 -4.68 26.66
N TYR A 10 -38.09 -5.28 27.67
CA TYR A 10 -36.67 -5.13 27.95
C TYR A 10 -35.79 -5.77 26.87
N GLU A 11 -36.16 -6.94 26.35
CA GLU A 11 -35.46 -7.56 25.22
C GLU A 11 -35.59 -6.74 23.92
N GLN A 12 -36.78 -6.20 23.64
CA GLN A 12 -37.00 -5.37 22.47
C GLN A 12 -36.22 -4.04 22.53
N GLU A 13 -36.04 -3.47 23.72
CA GLU A 13 -35.24 -2.27 23.94
C GLU A 13 -33.73 -2.56 23.86
N ALA A 14 -33.26 -3.70 24.37
CA ALA A 14 -31.87 -4.14 24.24
C ALA A 14 -31.46 -4.45 22.79
N VAL A 15 -32.35 -5.09 22.00
CA VAL A 15 -32.14 -5.32 20.55
C VAL A 15 -32.13 -4.01 19.78
N SER A 16 -33.00 -3.05 20.16
CA SER A 16 -33.03 -1.69 19.61
C SER A 16 -31.73 -0.92 19.88
N LEU A 17 -31.16 -1.04 21.08
CA LEU A 17 -29.89 -0.39 21.45
C LEU A 17 -28.69 -1.01 20.71
N GLY A 18 -28.62 -2.33 20.58
CA GLY A 18 -27.52 -3.01 19.85
C GLY A 18 -27.53 -2.74 18.34
N GLY A 19 -28.73 -2.67 17.74
CA GLY A 19 -28.89 -2.32 16.32
C GLY A 19 -28.60 -0.84 16.02
N LYS A 20 -29.00 0.06 16.91
CA LYS A 20 -28.79 1.51 16.76
C LYS A 20 -27.31 1.89 16.72
N HIS A 21 -26.48 1.35 17.62
CA HIS A 21 -25.05 1.65 17.62
C HIS A 21 -24.36 1.14 16.34
N ARG A 22 -24.76 -0.03 15.85
CA ARG A 22 -24.27 -0.57 14.57
C ARG A 22 -24.63 0.37 13.42
N ILE A 23 -25.89 0.79 13.32
CA ILE A 23 -26.35 1.71 12.27
C ILE A 23 -25.59 3.04 12.33
N LEU A 24 -25.37 3.60 13.52
CA LEU A 24 -24.61 4.83 13.69
C LEU A 24 -23.12 4.67 13.31
N ALA A 25 -22.51 3.53 13.63
CA ALA A 25 -21.14 3.24 13.24
C ALA A 25 -21.00 3.05 11.73
N ASP A 26 -21.97 2.38 11.11
CA ASP A 26 -22.02 2.24 9.65
C ASP A 26 -22.22 3.59 8.95
N LEU A 27 -23.10 4.44 9.47
CA LEU A 27 -23.30 5.81 8.98
C LEU A 27 -22.01 6.62 9.08
N ALA A 28 -21.36 6.64 10.26
CA ALA A 28 -20.14 7.38 10.48
C ALA A 28 -19.00 6.92 9.54
N ARG A 29 -18.90 5.61 9.28
CA ARG A 29 -17.94 5.08 8.31
C ARG A 29 -18.22 5.62 6.90
N VAL A 30 -19.47 5.57 6.45
CA VAL A 30 -19.86 6.03 5.11
C VAL A 30 -19.67 7.55 4.98
N GLU A 31 -19.99 8.32 6.02
CA GLU A 31 -19.72 9.77 6.06
C GLU A 31 -18.22 10.06 5.92
N GLN A 32 -17.37 9.28 6.60
CA GLN A 32 -15.94 9.42 6.49
C GLN A 32 -15.42 9.02 5.09
N GLU A 33 -15.95 7.94 4.50
CA GLU A 33 -15.64 7.55 3.12
C GLU A 33 -16.00 8.66 2.14
N LEU A 34 -17.15 9.31 2.32
CA LEU A 34 -17.57 10.46 1.50
C LEU A 34 -16.51 11.57 1.54
N VAL A 35 -16.09 11.98 2.74
CA VAL A 35 -15.08 13.03 2.93
C VAL A 35 -13.76 12.67 2.25
N PHE A 36 -13.34 11.39 2.33
CA PHE A 36 -12.14 10.95 1.63
C PHE A 36 -12.28 11.00 0.11
N LEU A 37 -13.40 10.53 -0.42
CA LEU A 37 -13.66 10.55 -1.86
C LEU A 37 -13.74 11.98 -2.40
N GLU A 38 -14.37 12.91 -1.68
CA GLU A 38 -14.39 14.33 -2.07
C GLU A 38 -12.98 14.92 -2.11
N LYS A 39 -12.13 14.59 -1.13
CA LYS A 39 -10.73 15.02 -1.11
C LYS A 39 -9.94 14.44 -2.28
N GLU A 40 -10.07 13.14 -2.52
CA GLU A 40 -9.38 12.45 -3.62
C GLU A 40 -9.81 13.01 -4.98
N LEU A 41 -11.10 13.32 -5.16
CA LEU A 41 -11.60 13.91 -6.39
C LEU A 41 -10.94 15.26 -6.68
N VAL A 42 -10.80 16.12 -5.67
CA VAL A 42 -10.10 17.41 -5.79
C VAL A 42 -8.62 17.20 -6.14
N GLU A 43 -7.97 16.19 -5.56
CA GLU A 43 -6.57 15.86 -5.91
C GLU A 43 -6.46 15.39 -7.36
N VAL A 44 -7.35 14.50 -7.82
CA VAL A 44 -7.39 13.99 -9.20
C VAL A 44 -7.62 15.11 -10.20
N GLU A 45 -8.52 16.05 -9.92
CA GLU A 45 -8.74 17.23 -10.79
C GLU A 45 -7.51 18.13 -10.91
N GLN A 46 -6.65 18.14 -9.88
CA GLN A 46 -5.40 18.91 -9.87
C GLN A 46 -4.20 18.14 -10.43
N THR A 47 -4.36 16.85 -10.75
CA THR A 47 -3.25 16.06 -11.31
C THR A 47 -2.85 16.56 -12.71
N GLU A 48 -1.55 16.49 -12.98
CA GLU A 48 -1.00 16.81 -14.28
C GLU A 48 -1.31 15.72 -15.31
N ILE A 49 -1.17 16.07 -16.59
CA ILE A 49 -1.41 15.14 -17.69
C ILE A 49 -0.38 14.00 -17.60
N VAL A 50 -0.88 12.76 -17.54
CA VAL A 50 -0.04 11.54 -17.42
C VAL A 50 1.07 11.49 -18.46
N SER A 51 0.80 11.88 -19.71
CA SER A 51 1.82 11.89 -20.77
C SER A 51 2.99 12.83 -20.45
N ALA A 52 2.72 14.01 -19.90
CA ALA A 52 3.77 14.97 -19.55
C ALA A 52 4.63 14.43 -18.38
N VAL A 53 3.99 13.90 -17.34
CA VAL A 53 4.68 13.28 -16.20
C VAL A 53 5.54 12.09 -16.66
N CYS A 54 5.04 11.27 -17.58
CA CYS A 54 5.79 10.15 -18.14
C CYS A 54 7.01 10.60 -18.96
N GLU A 55 6.89 11.66 -19.76
CA GLU A 55 8.02 12.24 -20.51
C GLU A 55 9.10 12.78 -19.56
N GLU A 56 8.71 13.47 -18.50
CA GLU A 56 9.63 13.96 -17.47
C GLU A 56 10.34 12.80 -16.74
N LEU A 57 9.59 11.75 -16.41
CA LEU A 57 10.14 10.55 -15.79
C LEU A 57 11.18 9.87 -16.69
N LEU A 58 10.88 9.71 -17.98
CA LEU A 58 11.82 9.17 -18.96
C LEU A 58 13.08 10.04 -19.04
N CYS A 59 12.93 11.37 -19.09
CA CYS A 59 14.07 12.29 -19.06
C CYS A 59 14.94 12.10 -17.81
N VAL A 60 14.38 11.75 -16.65
CA VAL A 60 15.15 11.46 -15.43
C VAL A 60 15.88 10.13 -15.54
N ILE A 61 15.20 9.09 -16.02
CA ILE A 61 15.77 7.74 -16.16
C ILE A 61 16.92 7.73 -17.18
N GLU A 62 16.79 8.45 -18.29
CA GLU A 62 17.79 8.45 -19.37
C GLU A 62 19.01 9.34 -19.10
N LYS A 63 18.96 10.23 -18.10
CA LYS A 63 20.06 11.16 -17.78
C LYS A 63 21.37 10.48 -17.39
N GLY A 64 21.32 9.24 -16.88
CA GLY A 64 22.50 8.52 -16.42
C GLY A 64 22.37 7.01 -16.58
N PRO A 65 23.45 6.30 -16.94
CA PRO A 65 23.42 4.85 -17.03
C PRO A 65 23.28 4.23 -15.63
N ASP A 66 22.29 3.35 -15.46
CA ASP A 66 22.08 2.59 -14.22
C ASP A 66 23.09 1.43 -14.12
N PRO A 67 24.03 1.42 -13.16
CA PRO A 67 25.07 0.40 -13.02
C PRO A 67 24.54 -1.04 -12.81
N LEU A 68 23.26 -1.20 -12.48
CA LEU A 68 22.61 -2.51 -12.36
C LEU A 68 22.01 -3.02 -13.68
N LEU A 69 21.96 -2.18 -14.72
CA LEU A 69 21.43 -2.57 -16.02
C LEU A 69 22.56 -2.99 -16.97
N PRO A 70 22.41 -4.09 -17.72
CA PRO A 70 23.42 -4.61 -18.66
C PRO A 70 23.81 -3.66 -19.82
N LEU A 71 23.19 -2.49 -19.90
CA LEU A 71 23.31 -1.49 -20.96
C LEU A 71 24.02 -0.22 -20.49
N THR A 72 24.81 -0.28 -19.41
CA THR A 72 25.65 0.87 -19.06
C THR A 72 26.80 1.03 -20.04
N ASN A 73 26.78 2.14 -20.79
CA ASN A 73 27.98 2.63 -21.45
C ASN A 73 28.97 3.10 -20.38
N GLY A 74 29.91 2.24 -20.01
CA GLY A 74 30.94 2.52 -19.02
C GLY A 74 31.92 1.35 -18.89
N PRO A 75 33.13 1.58 -18.35
CA PRO A 75 34.07 0.49 -18.09
C PRO A 75 33.46 -0.49 -17.09
N LEU A 76 33.58 -1.78 -17.39
CA LEU A 76 33.11 -2.86 -16.51
C LEU A 76 33.73 -2.67 -15.11
N ASN A 77 32.91 -2.48 -14.09
CA ASN A 77 33.41 -2.35 -12.73
C ASN A 77 33.53 -3.75 -12.11
N LEU A 78 34.71 -4.36 -12.27
CA LEU A 78 35.06 -5.69 -11.74
C LEU A 78 34.88 -5.84 -10.21
N GLY A 79 34.69 -4.73 -9.48
CA GLY A 79 34.36 -4.75 -8.06
C GLY A 79 32.91 -5.17 -7.77
N TRP A 80 32.01 -5.07 -8.77
CA TRP A 80 30.59 -5.43 -8.65
C TRP A 80 30.36 -6.93 -8.75
N ASP A 81 31.22 -7.66 -9.46
CA ASP A 81 31.18 -9.12 -9.57
C ASP A 81 31.18 -9.78 -8.18
N ARG A 82 31.92 -9.20 -7.23
CA ARG A 82 31.94 -9.63 -5.82
C ARG A 82 30.57 -9.60 -5.13
N TRP A 83 29.68 -8.68 -5.53
CA TRP A 83 28.37 -8.47 -4.90
C TRP A 83 27.23 -9.13 -5.69
N PHE A 84 27.34 -9.22 -7.02
CA PHE A 84 26.25 -9.66 -7.91
C PHE A 84 26.49 -11.01 -8.62
N GLU A 85 27.74 -11.45 -8.82
CA GLU A 85 28.04 -12.72 -9.50
C GLU A 85 28.17 -13.91 -8.53
N GLY A 86 27.94 -13.67 -7.23
CA GLY A 86 28.14 -14.69 -6.19
C GLY A 86 29.63 -14.95 -5.95
N PRO A 87 29.99 -15.86 -5.03
CA PRO A 87 31.38 -16.11 -4.69
C PRO A 87 32.18 -16.51 -5.94
N ASN A 88 33.05 -15.60 -6.40
CA ASN A 88 33.89 -15.75 -7.59
C ASN A 88 34.70 -17.04 -7.56
N GLY A 89 34.15 -18.15 -8.05
CA GLY A 89 34.86 -19.36 -8.51
C GLY A 89 35.87 -20.05 -7.57
N GLY A 90 36.15 -19.52 -6.40
CA GLY A 90 36.90 -20.19 -5.35
C GLY A 90 35.98 -21.22 -4.75
N GLU A 91 36.45 -22.47 -4.63
CA GLU A 91 35.75 -23.52 -3.90
C GLU A 91 35.15 -22.90 -2.64
N GLY A 92 33.81 -22.82 -2.59
CA GLY A 92 33.11 -22.21 -1.48
C GLY A 92 33.67 -22.76 -0.18
N CYS A 93 33.91 -21.89 0.80
CA CYS A 93 34.39 -22.34 2.11
C CYS A 93 33.49 -23.49 2.59
N ARG A 94 34.08 -24.67 2.82
CA ARG A 94 33.38 -25.85 3.37
C ARG A 94 33.11 -25.70 4.87
N CYS A 95 32.99 -24.47 5.35
CA CYS A 95 32.66 -24.22 6.73
C CYS A 95 31.20 -24.64 6.96
N LEU A 96 31.02 -25.79 7.60
CA LEU A 96 29.76 -26.17 8.22
C LEU A 96 29.51 -25.17 9.35
N ILE A 97 28.46 -24.37 9.23
CA ILE A 97 27.94 -23.62 10.38
C ILE A 97 27.39 -24.69 11.33
N LEU A 98 28.09 -24.88 12.44
CA LEU A 98 27.68 -25.71 13.58
C LEU A 98 26.61 -24.99 14.40
#